data_AF-Q4JSE6-F1
#
_entry.id   AF-Q4JSE6-F1
#
_cell.length_a   1.000
_cell.length_b   1.000
_cell.length_c   1.000
_cell.angle_alpha   90.00
_cell.angle_beta   90.00
_cell.angle_gamma   90.00
#
_symmetry.space_group_name_H-M   'P 1'
#
loop_
_entity.id
_entity.type
_entity.pdbx_description
1 polymer ?
#
loop_
_entity_poly.entity_id
_entity_poly.type
_entity_poly.pdbx_seq_one_letter_code
_entity_poly.pdbx_strand_id
1 'polypeptide(L)'
;MMTFNEILSKVSTVFTSSTGTGLEVLDSTPAVERVAMELFAQDLIPATTSDVADAHRTVLGSDATVEDVLDVENYLLGFGWLR
;
A
#
# COMPACT_ATOMS: atom_id res chain seq x y z
N MET A 1 -7.47 19.68 -5.49
CA MET A 1 -7.20 19.25 -4.11
C MET A 1 -8.18 18.14 -3.82
N MET A 2 -7.76 16.88 -3.88
CA MET A 2 -8.64 15.75 -3.52
C MET A 2 -8.79 15.74 -2.00
N THR A 3 -10.01 15.58 -1.54
CA THR A 3 -10.33 15.54 -0.11
C THR A 3 -10.06 14.15 0.46
N PHE A 4 -9.75 14.06 1.76
CA PHE A 4 -9.48 12.81 2.48
C PHE A 4 -10.56 11.74 2.27
N ASN A 5 -11.84 12.16 2.17
CA ASN A 5 -12.96 11.28 1.87
C ASN A 5 -12.99 10.75 0.43
N GLU A 6 -12.44 11.49 -0.54
CA GLU A 6 -12.31 11.01 -1.93
C GLU A 6 -11.18 9.98 -2.06
N ILE A 7 -10.08 10.16 -1.32
CA ILE A 7 -8.99 9.18 -1.27
C ILE A 7 -9.51 7.89 -0.61
N LEU A 8 -10.16 7.99 0.56
CA LEU A 8 -10.76 6.84 1.24
C LEU A 8 -11.87 6.18 0.43
N SER A 9 -12.69 6.93 -0.32
CA SER A 9 -13.69 6.33 -1.21
C SER A 9 -13.06 5.59 -2.37
N LYS A 10 -11.97 6.09 -2.95
CA LYS A 10 -11.26 5.40 -4.05
C LYS A 10 -10.59 4.12 -3.57
N VAL A 11 -9.85 4.22 -2.46
CA VAL A 11 -9.25 3.10 -1.73
C VAL A 11 -10.35 2.08 -1.41
N SER A 12 -11.38 2.47 -0.67
CA SER A 12 -12.50 1.59 -0.32
C SER A 12 -13.23 1.00 -1.53
N THR A 13 -13.41 1.72 -2.64
CA THR A 13 -14.06 1.18 -3.85
C THR A 13 -13.21 0.09 -4.50
N VAL A 14 -11.90 0.27 -4.55
CA VAL A 14 -10.95 -0.76 -5.02
C VAL A 14 -10.98 -1.98 -4.09
N PHE A 15 -11.00 -1.76 -2.77
CA PHE A 15 -11.01 -2.84 -1.77
C PHE A 15 -12.36 -3.56 -1.64
N THR A 16 -13.49 -2.88 -1.84
CA THR A 16 -14.84 -3.47 -1.71
C THR A 16 -15.20 -4.32 -2.92
N SER A 17 -14.66 -4.00 -4.10
CA SER A 17 -14.85 -4.81 -5.31
C SER A 17 -14.22 -6.21 -5.21
N SER A 18 -13.34 -6.46 -4.24
CA SER A 18 -12.71 -7.76 -3.99
C SER A 18 -13.21 -8.33 -2.67
N THR A 19 -14.45 -8.83 -2.65
CA THR A 19 -15.12 -9.41 -1.46
C THR A 19 -15.18 -10.94 -1.53
N GLY A 20 -14.04 -11.57 -1.83
CA GLY A 20 -13.85 -13.01 -1.63
C GLY A 20 -12.86 -13.22 -0.49
N THR A 21 -13.33 -13.61 0.70
CA THR A 21 -12.50 -14.24 1.76
C THR A 21 -11.08 -13.68 1.92
N GLY A 22 -10.85 -12.76 2.88
CA GLY A 22 -9.65 -11.92 3.04
C GLY A 22 -8.24 -12.55 3.02
N LEU A 23 -8.09 -13.86 2.83
CA LEU A 23 -6.85 -14.55 2.45
C LEU A 23 -6.67 -14.71 0.93
N GLU A 24 -7.75 -14.91 0.16
CA GLU A 24 -7.72 -15.05 -1.31
C GLU A 24 -7.58 -13.68 -2.01
N VAL A 25 -8.10 -12.61 -1.40
CA VAL A 25 -7.94 -11.24 -1.92
C VAL A 25 -6.48 -10.79 -1.86
N LEU A 26 -5.76 -11.09 -0.76
CA LEU A 26 -4.33 -10.75 -0.61
C LEU A 26 -3.46 -11.39 -1.70
N ASP A 27 -3.85 -12.54 -2.24
CA ASP A 27 -3.10 -13.21 -3.30
C ASP A 27 -3.35 -12.60 -4.69
N SER A 28 -4.50 -11.92 -4.87
CA SER A 28 -4.88 -11.22 -6.10
C SER A 28 -4.55 -9.72 -6.14
N THR A 29 -4.37 -9.10 -4.97
CA THR A 29 -4.03 -7.68 -4.84
C THR A 29 -2.54 -7.46 -5.14
N PRO A 30 -2.19 -6.49 -6.02
CA PRO A 30 -0.80 -6.17 -6.31
C PRO A 30 0.03 -5.90 -5.04
N ALA A 31 1.27 -6.38 -5.01
CA ALA A 31 2.20 -6.20 -3.89
C ALA A 31 2.26 -4.74 -3.41
N VAL A 32 2.33 -3.79 -4.35
CA VAL A 32 2.38 -2.36 -4.06
C VAL A 32 1.18 -1.84 -3.27
N GLU A 33 -0.02 -2.33 -3.56
CA GLU A 33 -1.24 -1.93 -2.86
C GLU A 33 -1.27 -2.52 -1.45
N ARG A 34 -0.84 -3.78 -1.30
CA ARG A 34 -0.76 -4.44 0.00
C ARG A 34 0.23 -3.75 0.93
N VAL A 35 1.39 -3.34 0.41
CA VAL A 35 2.40 -2.59 1.18
C VAL A 35 1.87 -1.20 1.55
N ALA A 36 1.21 -0.50 0.63
CA ALA A 36 0.58 0.79 0.94
C ALA A 36 -0.53 0.67 2.00
N MET A 37 -1.32 -0.41 1.99
CA MET A 37 -2.32 -0.69 3.02
C MET A 37 -1.67 -0.91 4.39
N GLU A 38 -0.58 -1.65 4.45
CA GLU A 38 0.14 -1.90 5.70
C GLU A 38 0.70 -0.59 6.29
N LEU A 39 1.31 0.25 5.45
CA LEU A 39 1.77 1.59 5.85
C LEU A 39 0.63 2.46 6.39
N PHE A 40 -0.54 2.41 5.75
CA PHE A 40 -1.72 3.11 6.23
C PHE A 40 -2.22 2.54 7.58
N ALA A 41 -2.29 1.21 7.71
CA ALA A 41 -2.76 0.54 8.91
C ALA A 41 -1.85 0.80 10.13
N GLN A 42 -0.55 1.00 9.89
CA GLN A 42 0.44 1.34 10.91
C GLN A 42 0.56 2.84 11.19
N ASP A 43 -0.26 3.70 10.56
CA ASP A 43 -0.20 5.18 10.67
C ASP A 43 1.19 5.75 10.29
N LEU A 44 1.86 5.09 9.33
CA LEU A 44 3.19 5.47 8.85
C LEU A 44 3.13 6.43 7.65
N ILE A 45 1.98 7.04 7.37
CA ILE A 45 1.82 7.98 6.26
C ILE A 45 1.98 9.43 6.77
N PRO A 46 2.87 10.25 6.19
CA PRO A 46 3.68 9.98 4.99
C PRO A 46 4.89 9.09 5.28
N ALA A 47 5.06 8.06 4.44
CA ALA A 47 6.02 6.97 4.62
C ALA A 47 7.40 7.35 4.09
N THR A 48 8.44 6.85 4.76
CA THR A 48 9.83 6.91 4.30
C THR A 48 10.20 5.63 3.54
N THR A 49 11.32 5.66 2.80
CA THR A 49 11.90 4.48 2.16
C THR A 49 12.12 3.31 3.14
N SER A 50 12.48 3.61 4.40
CA SER A 50 12.66 2.59 5.43
C SER A 50 11.32 1.94 5.81
N ASP A 51 10.28 2.76 5.98
CA ASP A 51 8.95 2.27 6.30
C ASP A 51 8.43 1.36 5.17
N VAL A 52 8.67 1.75 3.91
CA VAL A 52 8.33 0.94 2.72
C VAL A 52 9.03 -0.41 2.75
N ALA A 53 10.33 -0.45 3.03
CA ALA A 53 11.09 -1.69 3.09
C ALA A 53 10.61 -2.62 4.23
N ASP A 54 10.30 -2.06 5.39
CA ASP A 54 9.81 -2.81 6.55
C ASP A 54 8.37 -3.32 6.35
N ALA A 55 7.50 -2.51 5.74
CA ALA A 55 6.16 -2.91 5.36
C ALA A 55 6.18 -4.00 4.27
N HIS A 56 7.07 -3.88 3.28
CA HIS A 56 7.27 -4.93 2.27
C HIS A 56 7.65 -6.27 2.91
N ARG A 57 8.64 -6.27 3.83
CA ARG A 57 9.05 -7.47 4.56
C ARG A 57 7.89 -8.06 5.37
N THR A 58 7.11 -7.21 6.02
CA THR A 58 5.96 -7.62 6.84
C THR A 58 4.88 -8.29 5.98
N VAL A 59 4.56 -7.72 4.82
CA VAL A 59 3.45 -8.16 3.96
C VAL A 59 3.82 -9.38 3.10
N LEU A 60 5.05 -9.42 2.59
CA LEU A 60 5.48 -10.40 1.58
C LEU A 60 6.47 -11.43 2.13
N GLY A 61 6.86 -11.31 3.39
CA GLY A 61 7.74 -12.26 4.08
C GLY A 61 9.16 -12.32 3.50
N SER A 62 9.55 -11.36 2.68
CA SER A 62 10.86 -11.28 2.01
C SER A 62 11.36 -9.84 1.96
N ASP A 63 12.68 -9.69 1.99
CA ASP A 63 13.32 -8.39 1.82
C ASP A 63 12.99 -7.81 0.44
N ALA A 64 12.62 -6.54 0.43
CA ALA A 64 12.35 -5.81 -0.80
C ALA A 64 13.63 -5.68 -1.64
N THR A 65 13.52 -5.92 -2.95
CA THR A 65 14.56 -5.48 -3.87
C THR A 65 14.48 -3.96 -4.06
N VAL A 66 15.52 -3.38 -4.66
CA VAL A 66 15.52 -1.95 -5.00
C VAL A 66 14.37 -1.60 -5.95
N GLU A 67 14.02 -2.50 -6.88
CA GLU A 67 12.92 -2.32 -7.82
C GLU A 67 11.57 -2.33 -7.10
N ASP A 68 11.37 -3.27 -6.16
CA ASP A 68 10.13 -3.35 -5.37
C ASP A 68 9.89 -2.08 -4.55
N VAL A 69 10.95 -1.55 -3.92
CA VAL A 69 10.87 -0.30 -3.14
C VAL A 69 10.49 0.87 -4.06
N LEU A 70 11.13 0.99 -5.23
CA LEU A 70 10.84 2.05 -6.18
C LEU A 70 9.40 1.99 -6.71
N ASP A 71 8.87 0.79 -6.95
CA ASP A 71 7.50 0.59 -7.40
C ASP A 71 6.48 1.02 -6.33
N VAL A 72 6.72 0.68 -5.07
CA VAL A 72 5.89 1.13 -3.95
C VAL A 72 6.01 2.64 -3.75
N GLU A 73 7.21 3.20 -3.79
CA GLU A 73 7.42 4.65 -3.63
C GLU A 73 6.72 5.45 -4.74
N ASN A 74 6.80 5.00 -5.99
CA ASN A 74 6.07 5.58 -7.12
C ASN A 74 4.56 5.53 -6.92
N TYR A 75 4.05 4.40 -6.42
CA TYR A 75 2.64 4.26 -6.08
C TYR A 75 2.23 5.27 -5.00
N LEU A 76 2.99 5.36 -3.90
CA LEU A 76 2.73 6.29 -2.79
C LEU A 76 2.83 7.77 -3.21
N LEU A 77 3.76 8.11 -4.10
CA LEU A 77 3.87 9.45 -4.69
C LEU A 77 2.58 9.85 -5.41
N GLY A 78 1.90 8.91 -6.08
CA GLY A 78 0.60 9.14 -6.72
C GLY A 78 -0.50 9.62 -5.77
N PHE A 79 -0.37 9.31 -4.47
CA PHE A 79 -1.31 9.71 -3.42
C PHE A 79 -0.79 10.83 -2.52
N GLY A 80 0.46 11.29 -2.72
CA GLY A 80 1.13 12.22 -1.81
C GLY A 80 1.44 11.60 -0.44
N TRP A 81 1.64 10.29 -0.41
CA TRP A 81 1.87 9.50 0.80
C TRP A 81 3.35 9.21 1.07
N LEU A 82 4.25 9.70 0.22
CA LEU A 82 5.69 9.60 0.40
C LEU A 82 6.23 10.87 1.07
N ARG A 83 7.15 10.70 2.03
CA ARG A 83 7.81 11.77 2.79
C ARG A 83 9.14 12.20 2.20
#